data_AF-A0A3S0Y362-F1
#
_entry.id   AF-A0A3S0Y362-F1
#
_cell.length_a   1.000
_cell.length_b   1.000
_cell.length_c   1.000
_cell.angle_alpha   90.00
_cell.angle_beta   90.00
_cell.angle_gamma   90.00
#
_symmetry.space_group_name_H-M   'P 1'
#
loop_
_entity.id
_entity.type
_entity.pdbx_description
1 polymer ?
#
loop_
_entity_poly.entity_id
_entity_poly.type
_entity_poly.pdbx_seq_one_letter_code
_entity_poly.pdbx_strand_id
1 'polypeptide(L)'
;MTIATSTKPQIHWVNTLFFVGVHLGALLVLLPSNWNWKAVGVALLLYWITGGLGITLGFHRLVTHRSFQAPKWLEYFFVFCGTLACQGGPIEWIGTHRMHHLYSDQEKDPHDSNKGFWWSHMGWLIYKRDDEAEIPRFTKDIADDPVYQFLDNNMIFIQIALGVVLLLLGGWSFVVWGIFARIVFVWHCTWLVNSATHKFGYRSHESGDNSTNCWWVALLVFGEGWHNNHHAYQYSARHGLEWWEIDLTWMTIQLLQVLGLATNVKLAEKK
;
A
#
# COMPACT_ATOMS: atom_id res chain seq x y z
N MET A 1 29.99 -14.37 27.06
CA MET A 1 28.89 -14.99 26.31
C MET A 1 27.61 -14.25 26.66
N THR A 2 27.24 -13.24 25.88
CA THR A 2 25.90 -12.66 25.96
C THR A 2 24.96 -13.67 25.36
N ILE A 3 24.12 -14.28 26.18
CA ILE A 3 23.02 -15.13 25.71
C ILE A 3 22.09 -14.19 24.96
N ALA A 4 22.13 -14.20 23.63
CA ALA A 4 21.12 -13.57 22.81
C ALA A 4 19.82 -14.31 23.09
N THR A 5 19.03 -13.80 24.04
CA THR A 5 17.65 -14.22 24.20
C THR A 5 16.92 -13.85 22.92
N SER A 6 16.76 -14.83 22.03
CA SER A 6 15.79 -14.77 20.94
C SER A 6 14.42 -14.59 21.59
N THR A 7 13.98 -13.34 21.71
CA THR A 7 12.65 -13.01 22.17
C THR A 7 11.69 -13.46 21.08
N LYS A 8 10.90 -14.50 21.37
CA LYS A 8 9.83 -14.89 20.45
C LYS A 8 8.92 -13.68 20.23
N PRO A 9 8.61 -13.32 18.97
CA PRO A 9 7.77 -12.17 18.69
C PRO A 9 6.40 -12.36 19.34
N GLN A 10 5.89 -11.30 19.98
CA GLN A 10 4.60 -11.32 20.67
C GLN A 10 3.46 -11.00 19.71
N ILE A 11 2.36 -11.74 19.79
CA ILE A 11 1.18 -11.48 18.94
C ILE A 11 0.55 -10.14 19.32
N HIS A 12 0.23 -9.32 18.32
CA HIS A 12 -0.57 -8.12 18.43
C HIS A 12 -2.04 -8.47 18.23
N TRP A 13 -2.73 -8.87 19.32
CA TRP A 13 -4.08 -9.43 19.25
C TRP A 13 -5.13 -8.51 18.63
N VAL A 14 -5.05 -7.19 18.85
CA VAL A 14 -6.01 -6.23 18.27
C VAL A 14 -5.93 -6.27 16.75
N ASN A 15 -4.75 -6.01 16.17
CA ASN A 15 -4.48 -6.16 14.73
C ASN A 15 -4.86 -7.55 14.21
N THR A 16 -4.46 -8.62 14.92
CA THR A 16 -4.76 -9.99 14.50
C THR A 16 -6.26 -10.24 14.38
N LEU A 17 -7.04 -9.87 15.40
CA LEU A 17 -8.49 -10.04 15.40
C LEU A 17 -9.16 -9.13 14.35
N PHE A 18 -8.61 -7.93 14.14
CA PHE A 18 -9.08 -7.03 13.08
C PHE A 18 -8.90 -7.65 11.69
N PHE A 19 -7.70 -8.12 11.35
CA PHE A 19 -7.44 -8.78 10.07
C PHE A 19 -8.34 -10.01 9.92
N VAL A 20 -8.41 -10.90 10.92
CA VAL A 20 -9.28 -12.08 10.88
C VAL A 20 -10.75 -11.68 10.66
N GLY A 21 -11.25 -10.69 11.40
CA GLY A 21 -12.63 -10.21 11.26
C GLY A 21 -12.96 -9.70 9.86
N VAL A 22 -12.06 -8.92 9.25
CA VAL A 22 -12.25 -8.41 7.89
C VAL A 22 -12.22 -9.53 6.85
N HIS A 23 -11.33 -10.52 7.01
CA HIS A 23 -11.29 -11.70 6.13
C HIS A 23 -12.55 -12.57 6.27
N LEU A 24 -13.05 -12.79 7.49
CA LEU A 24 -14.30 -13.50 7.71
C LEU A 24 -15.50 -12.74 7.10
N GLY A 25 -15.53 -11.41 7.21
CA GLY A 25 -16.52 -10.58 6.55
C GLY A 25 -16.47 -10.69 5.03
N ALA A 26 -15.28 -10.84 4.44
CA ALA A 26 -15.12 -11.01 3.00
C ALA A 26 -15.71 -12.34 2.51
N LEU A 27 -15.70 -13.40 3.32
CA LEU A 27 -16.32 -14.69 2.97
C LEU A 27 -17.84 -14.60 2.76
N LEU A 28 -18.49 -13.52 3.23
CA LEU A 28 -19.92 -13.29 2.99
C LEU A 28 -20.25 -13.07 1.50
N VAL A 29 -19.26 -12.86 0.62
CA VAL A 29 -19.47 -12.85 -0.84
C VAL A 29 -19.98 -14.19 -1.37
N LEU A 30 -19.72 -15.29 -0.65
CA LEU A 30 -20.15 -16.64 -1.02
C LEU A 30 -21.65 -16.87 -0.77
N LEU A 31 -22.31 -15.97 -0.03
CA LEU A 31 -23.76 -16.01 0.16
C LEU A 31 -24.45 -15.45 -1.09
N PRO A 32 -25.36 -16.21 -1.74
CA PRO A 32 -26.02 -15.76 -2.97
C PRO A 32 -26.75 -14.41 -2.84
N SER A 33 -27.25 -14.08 -1.63
CA SER A 33 -27.92 -12.80 -1.35
C SER A 33 -27.02 -11.57 -1.46
N ASN A 34 -25.69 -11.76 -1.34
CA ASN A 34 -24.71 -10.69 -1.42
C ASN A 34 -24.09 -10.56 -2.81
N TRP A 35 -24.43 -11.45 -3.75
CA TRP A 35 -23.90 -11.43 -5.10
C TRP A 35 -24.76 -10.61 -6.05
N ASN A 36 -24.17 -9.60 -6.70
CA ASN A 36 -24.68 -9.00 -7.92
C ASN A 36 -23.59 -8.20 -8.64
N TRP A 37 -23.75 -8.00 -9.95
CA TRP A 37 -22.75 -7.30 -10.77
C TRP A 37 -22.54 -5.84 -10.38
N LYS A 38 -23.54 -5.16 -9.79
CA LYS A 38 -23.36 -3.78 -9.32
C LYS A 38 -22.42 -3.73 -8.12
N ALA A 39 -22.57 -4.66 -7.18
CA ALA A 39 -21.69 -4.78 -6.02
C ALA A 39 -20.25 -5.11 -6.42
N VAL A 40 -20.06 -6.02 -7.38
CA VAL A 40 -18.75 -6.31 -7.98
C VAL A 40 -18.15 -5.06 -8.63
N GLY A 41 -18.95 -4.31 -9.41
CA GLY A 41 -18.51 -3.06 -10.04
C GLY A 41 -18.09 -2.00 -9.02
N VAL A 42 -18.81 -1.87 -7.90
CA VAL A 42 -18.43 -1.00 -6.78
C VAL A 42 -17.10 -1.42 -6.16
N ALA A 43 -16.89 -2.72 -5.95
CA ALA A 43 -15.62 -3.23 -5.43
C ALA A 43 -14.45 -2.92 -6.37
N LEU A 44 -14.62 -3.10 -7.68
CA LEU A 44 -13.59 -2.81 -8.68
C LEU A 44 -13.28 -1.30 -8.76
N LEU A 45 -14.31 -0.45 -8.73
CA LEU A 45 -14.14 1.00 -8.69
C LEU A 45 -13.37 1.43 -7.43
N LEU A 46 -13.79 0.94 -6.26
CA LEU A 46 -13.12 1.24 -5.00
C LEU A 46 -11.71 0.65 -4.94
N TYR A 47 -11.47 -0.51 -5.53
CA TYR A 47 -10.13 -1.08 -5.68
C TYR A 47 -9.20 -0.17 -6.47
N TRP A 48 -9.66 0.38 -7.59
CA TRP A 48 -8.88 1.37 -8.35
C TRP A 48 -8.66 2.67 -7.57
N ILE A 49 -9.71 3.19 -6.91
CA ILE A 49 -9.59 4.42 -6.10
C ILE A 49 -8.61 4.23 -4.95
N THR A 50 -8.72 3.15 -4.18
CA THR A 50 -7.93 3.00 -2.95
C THR A 50 -6.58 2.36 -3.19
N GLY A 51 -6.49 1.39 -4.10
CA GLY A 51 -5.23 0.79 -4.51
C GLY A 51 -4.44 1.73 -5.43
N GLY A 52 -4.99 2.05 -6.60
CA GLY A 52 -4.29 2.82 -7.64
C GLY A 52 -4.12 4.31 -7.30
N LEU A 53 -5.19 5.03 -6.98
CA LEU A 53 -5.04 6.46 -6.66
C LEU A 53 -4.52 6.67 -5.23
N GLY A 54 -4.98 5.83 -4.30
CA GLY A 54 -4.66 5.94 -2.88
C GLY A 54 -3.25 5.46 -2.54
N ILE A 55 -3.03 4.14 -2.61
CA ILE A 55 -1.76 3.53 -2.22
C ILE A 55 -0.64 3.83 -3.21
N THR A 56 -0.81 3.49 -4.50
CA THR A 56 0.31 3.57 -5.45
C THR A 56 0.64 5.02 -5.83
N LEU A 57 -0.35 5.82 -6.23
CA LEU A 57 -0.12 7.22 -6.59
C LEU A 57 0.09 8.11 -5.36
N GLY A 58 -0.82 8.06 -4.39
CA GLY A 58 -0.86 8.96 -3.23
C GLY A 58 0.21 8.65 -2.18
N PHE A 59 0.03 7.56 -1.44
CA PHE A 59 0.94 7.21 -0.34
C PHE A 59 2.35 6.96 -0.86
N HIS A 60 2.48 6.12 -1.89
CA HIS A 60 3.79 5.65 -2.33
C HIS A 60 4.56 6.71 -3.14
N ARG A 61 4.10 7.04 -4.34
CA ARG A 61 4.90 7.87 -5.27
C ARG A 61 4.87 9.36 -4.90
N LEU A 62 3.71 9.90 -4.52
CA LEU A 62 3.55 11.30 -4.20
C LEU A 62 4.14 11.66 -2.83
N VAL A 63 3.75 10.97 -1.76
CA VAL A 63 4.12 11.39 -0.39
C VAL A 63 5.38 10.70 0.12
N THR A 64 5.49 9.37 0.02
CA THR A 64 6.68 8.66 0.50
C THR A 64 7.92 9.10 -0.25
N HIS A 65 7.91 9.03 -1.58
CA HIS A 65 9.11 9.26 -2.41
C HIS A 65 9.26 10.68 -2.95
N ARG A 66 8.22 11.51 -2.86
CA ARG A 66 8.22 12.87 -3.43
C ARG A 66 8.73 12.85 -4.87
N SER A 67 8.26 11.87 -5.65
CA SER A 67 8.68 11.62 -7.03
C SER A 67 8.06 12.63 -8.01
N PHE A 68 7.00 13.31 -7.58
CA PHE A 68 6.42 14.50 -8.21
C PHE A 68 5.78 15.38 -7.14
N GLN A 69 5.31 16.56 -7.54
CA GLN A 69 4.54 17.47 -6.70
C GLN A 69 3.15 17.67 -7.28
N ALA A 70 2.17 17.84 -6.40
CA ALA A 70 0.79 18.16 -6.75
C ALA A 70 0.29 19.30 -5.86
N PRO A 71 -0.75 20.06 -6.28
CA PRO A 71 -1.44 20.99 -5.39
C PRO A 71 -1.88 20.30 -4.10
N LYS A 72 -1.76 20.99 -2.96
CA LYS A 72 -1.98 20.37 -1.64
C LYS A 72 -3.37 19.76 -1.46
N TRP A 73 -4.41 20.37 -2.06
CA TRP A 73 -5.77 19.80 -2.05
C TRP A 73 -5.85 18.45 -2.77
N LEU A 74 -5.08 18.28 -3.85
CA LEU A 74 -5.05 17.05 -4.62
C LEU A 74 -4.19 15.98 -3.93
N GLU A 75 -3.09 16.40 -3.28
CA GLU A 75 -2.35 15.52 -2.37
C GLU A 75 -3.27 14.97 -1.27
N TYR A 76 -4.01 15.83 -0.57
CA TYR A 76 -4.96 15.38 0.46
C TYR A 76 -6.06 14.47 -0.09
N PHE A 77 -6.55 14.71 -1.31
CA PHE A 77 -7.51 13.84 -1.96
C PHE A 77 -6.94 12.43 -2.16
N PHE A 78 -5.73 12.30 -2.72
CA PHE A 78 -5.09 11.00 -2.91
C PHE A 78 -4.76 10.32 -1.58
N VAL A 79 -4.31 11.08 -0.57
CA VAL A 79 -4.07 10.55 0.77
C VAL A 79 -5.36 10.02 1.40
N PHE A 80 -6.48 10.75 1.28
CA PHE A 80 -7.78 10.26 1.73
C PHE A 80 -8.20 8.96 1.02
N CYS A 81 -7.98 8.86 -0.29
CA CYS A 81 -8.20 7.61 -1.03
C CYS A 81 -7.33 6.46 -0.49
N GLY A 82 -6.08 6.73 -0.11
CA GLY A 82 -5.17 5.74 0.50
C GLY A 82 -5.63 5.29 1.88
N THR A 83 -6.14 6.20 2.70
CA THR A 83 -6.73 5.86 4.01
C THR A 83 -7.88 4.86 3.89
N LEU A 84 -8.67 4.94 2.81
CA LEU A 84 -9.73 3.97 2.52
C LEU A 84 -9.22 2.58 2.07
N ALA A 85 -7.91 2.36 1.91
CA ALA A 85 -7.33 1.02 1.70
C ALA A 85 -7.15 0.26 3.03
N CYS A 86 -7.28 0.95 4.16
CA CYS A 86 -7.18 0.36 5.51
C CYS A 86 -5.86 -0.38 5.78
N GLN A 87 -4.72 0.19 5.37
CA GLN A 87 -3.38 -0.41 5.53
C GLN A 87 -2.56 0.22 6.68
N GLY A 88 -3.23 0.85 7.64
CA GLY A 88 -2.61 1.80 8.57
C GLY A 88 -2.90 3.24 8.13
N GLY A 89 -2.81 4.16 9.08
CA GLY A 89 -2.95 5.58 8.78
C GLY A 89 -1.84 6.08 7.84
N PRO A 90 -2.00 7.21 7.14
CA PRO A 90 -0.98 7.69 6.22
C PRO A 90 0.38 7.90 6.88
N ILE A 91 0.45 8.41 8.12
CA ILE A 91 1.73 8.63 8.80
C ILE A 91 2.38 7.28 9.10
N GLU A 92 1.62 6.33 9.63
CA GLU A 92 2.11 4.98 9.93
C GLU A 92 2.62 4.25 8.67
N TRP A 93 1.82 4.26 7.60
CA TRP A 93 2.14 3.58 6.34
C TRP A 93 3.37 4.19 5.68
N ILE A 94 3.42 5.53 5.55
CA ILE A 94 4.53 6.25 4.92
C ILE A 94 5.82 6.07 5.73
N GLY A 95 5.74 6.17 7.06
CA GLY A 95 6.89 5.94 7.93
C GLY A 95 7.43 4.52 7.81
N THR A 96 6.55 3.52 7.89
CA THR A 96 6.90 2.10 7.68
C THR A 96 7.55 1.87 6.32
N HIS A 97 7.01 2.46 5.25
CA HIS A 97 7.56 2.28 3.91
C HIS A 97 8.93 2.93 3.73
N ARG A 98 9.15 4.12 4.32
CA ARG A 98 10.47 4.78 4.33
C ARG A 98 11.49 3.98 5.14
N MET A 99 11.08 3.34 6.24
CA MET A 99 11.94 2.41 7.00
C MET A 99 12.32 1.19 6.15
N HIS A 100 11.35 0.59 5.47
CA HIS A 100 11.60 -0.52 4.55
C HIS A 100 12.63 -0.15 3.49
N HIS A 101 12.50 1.00 2.83
CA HIS A 101 13.49 1.41 1.83
C HIS A 101 14.90 1.62 2.38
N LEU A 102 15.03 2.09 3.63
CA LEU A 102 16.33 2.29 4.25
C LEU A 102 16.99 0.97 4.69
N TYR A 103 16.18 0.00 5.09
CA TYR A 103 16.64 -1.24 5.72
C TYR A 103 16.26 -2.50 4.94
N SER A 104 15.84 -2.38 3.69
CA SER A 104 15.23 -3.46 2.91
C SER A 104 16.03 -4.75 3.00
N ASP A 105 15.35 -5.85 3.37
CA ASP A 105 15.97 -7.16 3.57
C ASP A 105 17.10 -7.18 4.63
N GLN A 106 16.99 -6.33 5.64
CA GLN A 106 17.84 -6.32 6.84
C GLN A 106 16.98 -6.40 8.10
N GLU A 107 17.61 -6.61 9.25
CA GLU A 107 16.92 -6.87 10.53
C GLU A 107 15.89 -5.79 10.92
N LYS A 108 16.14 -4.53 10.54
CA LYS A 108 15.28 -3.37 10.82
C LYS A 108 14.17 -3.15 9.80
N ASP A 109 14.11 -3.93 8.73
CA ASP A 109 12.98 -3.92 7.80
C ASP A 109 11.75 -4.56 8.49
N PRO A 110 10.63 -3.83 8.61
CA PRO A 110 9.42 -4.34 9.23
C PRO A 110 8.94 -5.64 8.56
N HIS A 111 9.06 -5.74 7.24
CA HIS A 111 8.63 -6.88 6.44
C HIS A 111 9.79 -7.58 5.72
N ASP A 112 10.95 -7.64 6.40
CA ASP A 112 12.17 -8.34 5.95
C ASP A 112 11.87 -9.68 5.26
N SER A 113 12.17 -9.76 3.96
CA SER A 113 11.85 -10.95 3.18
C SER A 113 12.71 -12.16 3.54
N ASN A 114 13.86 -11.96 4.21
CA ASN A 114 14.71 -13.05 4.68
C ASN A 114 14.07 -13.86 5.82
N LYS A 115 13.09 -13.29 6.53
CA LYS A 115 12.26 -14.01 7.52
C LYS A 115 11.22 -14.93 6.85
N GLY A 116 11.14 -14.91 5.52
CA GLY A 116 10.35 -15.82 4.70
C GLY A 116 9.14 -15.15 4.06
N PHE A 117 8.59 -15.82 3.04
CA PHE A 117 7.47 -15.31 2.23
C PHE A 117 6.25 -14.94 3.08
N TRP A 118 5.87 -15.78 4.04
CA TRP A 118 4.70 -15.51 4.87
C TRP A 118 4.93 -14.40 5.90
N TRP A 119 6.17 -14.20 6.33
CA TRP A 119 6.52 -13.06 7.18
C TRP A 119 6.30 -11.75 6.43
N SER A 120 6.94 -11.58 5.27
CA SER A 120 6.83 -10.36 4.45
C SER A 120 5.43 -10.14 3.89
N HIS A 121 4.66 -11.21 3.63
CA HIS A 121 3.29 -11.08 3.14
C HIS A 121 2.33 -10.56 4.21
N MET A 122 2.30 -11.17 5.40
CA MET A 122 1.31 -10.80 6.43
C MET A 122 1.80 -11.03 7.86
N GLY A 123 2.80 -11.88 8.08
CA GLY A 123 3.29 -12.22 9.41
C GLY A 123 3.73 -11.00 10.21
N TRP A 124 4.42 -10.05 9.57
CA TRP A 124 4.86 -8.80 10.22
C TRP A 124 3.72 -7.96 10.82
N LEU A 125 2.49 -8.09 10.31
CA LEU A 125 1.29 -7.38 10.80
C LEU A 125 0.64 -8.06 12.02
N ILE A 126 0.95 -9.34 12.24
CA ILE A 126 0.37 -10.17 13.31
C ILE A 126 1.13 -9.98 14.62
N TYR A 127 2.41 -9.61 14.55
CA TYR A 127 3.27 -9.46 15.72
C TYR A 127 3.45 -7.99 16.10
N LYS A 128 3.74 -7.74 17.37
CA LYS A 128 4.13 -6.40 17.86
C LYS A 128 5.46 -6.00 17.24
N ARG A 129 5.58 -4.71 16.94
CA ARG A 129 6.69 -4.11 16.24
C ARG A 129 7.33 -3.02 17.08
N ASP A 130 8.61 -3.20 17.40
CA ASP A 130 9.38 -2.19 18.14
C ASP A 130 9.75 -0.99 17.24
N ASP A 131 9.75 -1.18 15.91
CA ASP A 131 10.09 -0.15 14.93
C ASP A 131 9.01 0.94 14.78
N GLU A 132 7.79 0.70 15.30
CA GLU A 132 6.73 1.72 15.33
C GLU A 132 7.15 3.00 16.07
N ALA A 133 8.03 2.87 17.07
CA ALA A 133 8.58 4.01 17.81
C ALA A 133 9.47 4.92 16.95
N GLU A 134 10.01 4.43 15.83
CA GLU A 134 10.84 5.22 14.90
C GLU A 134 10.00 5.97 13.87
N ILE A 135 8.70 5.66 13.68
CA ILE A 135 7.85 6.29 12.66
C ILE A 135 7.95 7.83 12.64
N PRO A 136 7.89 8.55 13.79
CA PRO A 136 8.02 10.02 13.80
C PRO A 136 9.32 10.54 13.20
N ARG A 137 10.41 9.77 13.27
CA ARG A 137 11.69 10.14 12.66
C ARG A 137 11.60 10.13 11.13
N PHE A 138 10.81 9.24 10.56
CA PHE A 138 10.66 9.03 9.12
C PHE A 138 9.56 9.89 8.49
N THR A 139 8.75 10.61 9.28
CA THR A 139 7.57 11.34 8.80
C THR A 139 7.55 12.81 9.18
N LYS A 140 8.71 13.39 9.52
CA LYS A 140 8.84 14.80 9.95
C LYS A 140 8.22 15.82 8.99
N ASP A 141 8.13 15.51 7.70
CA ASP A 141 7.52 16.37 6.67
C ASP A 141 5.98 16.37 6.68
N ILE A 142 5.34 15.42 7.36
CA ILE A 142 3.87 15.27 7.42
C ILE A 142 3.30 15.10 8.84
N ALA A 143 4.14 14.80 9.84
CA ALA A 143 3.71 14.42 11.18
C ALA A 143 2.91 15.52 11.90
N ASP A 144 3.21 16.79 11.63
CA ASP A 144 2.53 17.95 12.24
C ASP A 144 1.39 18.50 11.36
N ASP A 145 1.10 17.89 10.21
CA ASP A 145 0.02 18.31 9.33
C ASP A 145 -1.34 17.81 9.87
N PRO A 146 -2.29 18.72 10.18
CA PRO A 146 -3.54 18.34 10.84
C PRO A 146 -4.44 17.45 9.97
N VAL A 147 -4.33 17.52 8.65
CA VAL A 147 -5.11 16.65 7.76
C VAL A 147 -4.54 15.24 7.81
N TYR A 148 -3.21 15.08 7.80
CA TYR A 148 -2.58 13.78 7.95
C TYR A 148 -2.91 13.16 9.30
N GLN A 149 -2.79 13.92 10.40
CA GLN A 149 -3.16 13.46 11.74
C GLN A 149 -4.64 13.06 11.83
N PHE A 150 -5.54 13.83 11.22
CA PHE A 150 -6.96 13.47 11.18
C PHE A 150 -7.18 12.13 10.46
N LEU A 151 -6.61 11.96 9.27
CA LEU A 151 -6.77 10.73 8.48
C LEU A 151 -6.13 9.52 9.17
N ASP A 152 -4.98 9.71 9.83
CA ASP A 152 -4.25 8.68 10.57
C ASP A 152 -5.06 8.16 11.75
N ASN A 153 -5.61 9.06 12.55
CA ASN A 153 -6.37 8.70 13.76
C ASN A 153 -7.81 8.24 13.46
N ASN A 154 -8.37 8.56 12.29
CA ASN A 154 -9.79 8.32 11.99
C ASN A 154 -10.02 7.29 10.87
N MET A 155 -8.99 6.57 10.41
CA MET A 155 -9.08 5.59 9.33
C MET A 155 -10.29 4.63 9.47
N ILE A 156 -10.49 4.06 10.66
CA ILE A 156 -11.61 3.13 10.92
C ILE A 156 -12.97 3.83 10.85
N PHE A 157 -13.10 5.03 11.40
CA PHE A 157 -14.35 5.80 11.33
C PHE A 157 -14.69 6.22 9.90
N ILE A 158 -13.68 6.61 9.12
CA ILE A 158 -13.82 6.92 7.70
C ILE A 158 -14.32 5.69 6.94
N GLN A 159 -13.81 4.49 7.27
CA GLN A 159 -14.30 3.24 6.67
C GLN A 159 -15.74 2.89 7.08
N ILE A 160 -16.10 3.11 8.35
CA ILE A 160 -17.47 2.93 8.81
C ILE A 160 -18.42 3.88 8.06
N ALA A 161 -18.02 5.14 7.88
CA ALA A 161 -18.80 6.12 7.12
C ALA A 161 -19.01 5.67 5.66
N LEU A 162 -17.96 5.18 4.99
CA LEU A 162 -18.10 4.59 3.65
C LEU A 162 -19.04 3.38 3.67
N GLY A 163 -18.93 2.51 4.67
CA GLY A 163 -19.81 1.35 4.85
C GLY A 163 -21.29 1.74 4.98
N VAL A 164 -21.60 2.79 5.74
CA VAL A 164 -22.97 3.34 5.86
C VAL A 164 -23.47 3.87 4.51
N VAL A 165 -22.65 4.63 3.79
CA VAL A 165 -23.00 5.12 2.45
C VAL A 165 -23.29 3.96 1.49
N LEU A 166 -22.45 2.94 1.47
CA LEU A 166 -22.64 1.75 0.64
C LEU A 166 -23.90 0.97 1.01
N LEU A 167 -24.19 0.85 2.31
CA LEU A 167 -25.41 0.20 2.81
C LEU A 167 -26.66 0.93 2.31
N LEU A 168 -26.66 2.27 2.34
CA LEU A 168 -27.78 3.07 1.85
C LEU A 168 -27.96 2.99 0.32
N LEU A 169 -26.87 2.82 -0.43
CA LEU A 169 -26.91 2.80 -1.90
C LEU A 169 -27.26 1.42 -2.49
N GLY A 170 -26.83 0.32 -1.85
CA GLY A 170 -27.00 -1.02 -2.41
C GLY A 170 -27.09 -2.15 -1.39
N GLY A 171 -27.39 -1.81 -0.14
CA GLY A 171 -27.58 -2.77 0.93
C GLY A 171 -26.30 -3.52 1.31
N TRP A 172 -26.47 -4.63 2.01
CA TRP A 172 -25.35 -5.46 2.48
C TRP A 172 -24.47 -5.99 1.35
N SER A 173 -25.01 -6.20 0.14
CA SER A 173 -24.20 -6.60 -1.00
C SER A 173 -23.08 -5.58 -1.30
N PHE A 174 -23.38 -4.27 -1.25
CA PHE A 174 -22.40 -3.23 -1.49
C PHE A 174 -21.40 -3.10 -0.34
N VAL A 175 -21.81 -3.35 0.90
CA VAL A 175 -20.91 -3.35 2.05
C VAL A 175 -19.95 -4.54 1.99
N VAL A 176 -20.46 -5.74 1.76
CA VAL A 176 -19.66 -6.97 1.68
C VAL A 176 -18.63 -6.86 0.57
N TRP A 177 -19.04 -6.40 -0.62
CA TRP A 177 -18.14 -6.24 -1.76
C TRP A 177 -17.22 -5.02 -1.63
N GLY A 178 -17.78 -3.85 -1.34
CA GLY A 178 -17.07 -2.57 -1.35
C GLY A 178 -16.23 -2.31 -0.11
N ILE A 179 -16.51 -2.94 1.03
CA ILE A 179 -15.67 -2.88 2.24
C ILE A 179 -14.86 -4.17 2.35
N PHE A 180 -15.48 -5.27 2.76
CA PHE A 180 -14.73 -6.44 3.19
C PHE A 180 -13.93 -7.11 2.07
N ALA A 181 -14.61 -7.53 0.99
CA ALA A 181 -13.95 -8.23 -0.11
C ALA A 181 -12.91 -7.35 -0.81
N ARG A 182 -13.25 -6.09 -1.08
CA ARG A 182 -12.31 -5.13 -1.69
C ARG A 182 -11.10 -4.85 -0.81
N ILE A 183 -11.27 -4.66 0.50
CA ILE A 183 -10.12 -4.42 1.42
C ILE A 183 -9.20 -5.63 1.43
N VAL A 184 -9.72 -6.84 1.60
CA VAL A 184 -8.92 -8.08 1.58
C VAL A 184 -8.18 -8.23 0.25
N PHE A 185 -8.85 -7.94 -0.87
CA PHE A 185 -8.22 -7.99 -2.19
C PHE A 185 -7.09 -6.97 -2.32
N VAL A 186 -7.33 -5.71 -1.94
CA VAL A 186 -6.32 -4.64 -1.94
C VAL A 186 -5.12 -5.00 -1.06
N TRP A 187 -5.38 -5.54 0.14
CA TRP A 187 -4.34 -6.00 1.06
C TRP A 187 -3.45 -7.05 0.42
N HIS A 188 -4.01 -8.16 -0.05
CA HIS A 188 -3.20 -9.21 -0.66
C HIS A 188 -2.46 -8.73 -1.92
N CYS A 189 -3.09 -7.90 -2.75
CA CYS A 189 -2.39 -7.28 -3.89
C CYS A 189 -1.18 -6.46 -3.42
N THR A 190 -1.33 -5.63 -2.40
CA THR A 190 -0.23 -4.79 -1.88
C THR A 190 0.83 -5.62 -1.18
N TRP A 191 0.43 -6.60 -0.37
CA TRP A 191 1.33 -7.50 0.36
C TRP A 191 2.14 -8.42 -0.56
N LEU A 192 1.64 -8.68 -1.77
CA LEU A 192 2.43 -9.36 -2.82
C LEU A 192 3.63 -8.52 -3.27
N VAL A 193 3.60 -7.20 -3.14
CA VAL A 193 4.79 -6.35 -3.36
C VAL A 193 5.85 -6.69 -2.30
N ASN A 194 5.50 -6.69 -1.02
CA ASN A 194 6.47 -7.01 0.04
C ASN A 194 7.03 -8.45 -0.07
N SER A 195 6.23 -9.39 -0.58
CA SER A 195 6.56 -10.83 -0.55
C SER A 195 6.96 -11.42 -1.90
N ALA A 196 6.11 -11.34 -2.91
CA ALA A 196 6.36 -11.92 -4.21
C ALA A 196 7.45 -11.15 -4.96
N THR A 197 7.46 -9.82 -4.91
CA THR A 197 8.51 -9.06 -5.58
C THR A 197 9.86 -9.07 -4.87
N HIS A 198 10.01 -9.72 -3.70
CA HIS A 198 11.32 -10.03 -3.13
C HIS A 198 11.78 -11.49 -3.39
N LYS A 199 10.97 -12.28 -4.10
CA LYS A 199 11.23 -13.73 -4.29
C LYS A 199 11.12 -14.21 -5.73
N PHE A 200 10.23 -13.62 -6.52
CA PHE A 200 9.87 -14.10 -7.85
C PHE A 200 9.94 -12.97 -8.87
N GLY A 201 10.70 -13.19 -9.94
CA GLY A 201 10.82 -12.22 -11.02
C GLY A 201 12.24 -12.18 -11.59
N TYR A 202 12.52 -11.14 -12.35
CA TYR A 202 13.86 -10.84 -12.86
C TYR A 202 14.42 -9.59 -12.19
N ARG A 203 15.73 -9.35 -12.30
CA ARG A 203 16.39 -8.12 -11.83
C ARG A 203 17.06 -7.46 -13.02
N SER A 204 16.77 -6.18 -13.22
CA SER A 204 17.36 -5.36 -14.28
C SER A 204 18.47 -4.46 -13.74
N HIS A 205 18.43 -4.14 -12.44
CA HIS A 205 19.32 -3.18 -11.80
C HIS A 205 19.85 -3.70 -10.46
N GLU A 206 21.05 -3.25 -10.09
CA GLU A 206 21.59 -3.48 -8.74
C GLU A 206 20.90 -2.53 -7.75
N SER A 207 20.16 -3.09 -6.79
CA SER A 207 19.45 -2.35 -5.73
C SER A 207 20.04 -2.55 -4.33
N GLY A 208 20.87 -3.60 -4.13
CA GLY A 208 21.43 -3.93 -2.82
C GLY A 208 20.49 -4.73 -1.89
N ASP A 209 19.34 -5.15 -2.41
CA ASP A 209 18.33 -5.97 -1.72
C ASP A 209 17.85 -7.13 -2.62
N ASN A 210 16.86 -7.90 -2.16
CA ASN A 210 16.28 -9.02 -2.90
C ASN A 210 15.10 -8.61 -3.80
N SER A 211 14.83 -7.32 -4.03
CA SER A 211 13.73 -6.90 -4.91
C SER A 211 13.89 -7.46 -6.34
N THR A 212 12.77 -7.70 -7.00
CA THR A 212 12.63 -8.29 -8.34
C THR A 212 11.46 -7.63 -9.07
N ASN A 213 11.55 -7.56 -10.39
CA ASN A 213 10.46 -7.15 -11.25
C ASN A 213 9.53 -8.35 -11.53
N CYS A 214 8.25 -8.19 -11.18
CA CYS A 214 7.24 -9.23 -11.24
C CYS A 214 5.99 -8.74 -11.98
N TRP A 215 5.86 -9.11 -13.26
CA TRP A 215 4.85 -8.55 -14.16
C TRP A 215 3.40 -8.76 -13.71
N TRP A 216 3.09 -9.90 -13.09
CA TRP A 216 1.73 -10.20 -12.65
C TRP A 216 1.37 -9.43 -11.37
N VAL A 217 2.35 -9.14 -10.49
CA VAL A 217 2.17 -8.19 -9.38
C VAL A 217 1.98 -6.78 -9.96
N ALA A 218 2.73 -6.41 -11.01
CA ALA A 218 2.59 -5.11 -11.64
C ALA A 218 1.18 -4.91 -12.22
N LEU A 219 0.58 -5.97 -12.79
CA LEU A 219 -0.81 -5.95 -13.25
C LEU A 219 -1.81 -5.78 -12.08
N LEU A 220 -1.61 -6.48 -10.96
CA LEU A 220 -2.49 -6.42 -9.78
C LEU A 220 -2.31 -5.15 -8.94
N VAL A 221 -1.21 -4.44 -9.09
CA VAL A 221 -0.88 -3.27 -8.26
C VAL A 221 -0.45 -2.11 -9.14
N PHE A 222 -1.09 -1.94 -10.30
CA PHE A 222 -1.00 -0.72 -11.12
C PHE A 222 0.44 -0.25 -11.46
N GLY A 223 1.39 -1.18 -11.59
CA GLY A 223 2.80 -0.91 -11.88
C GLY A 223 3.78 -1.11 -10.71
N GLU A 224 3.30 -1.36 -9.49
CA GLU A 224 4.18 -1.52 -8.31
C GLU A 224 4.97 -2.83 -8.30
N GLY A 225 4.67 -3.75 -9.21
CA GLY A 225 5.43 -4.98 -9.40
C GLY A 225 6.78 -4.80 -10.09
N TRP A 226 7.07 -3.63 -10.67
CA TRP A 226 8.41 -3.28 -11.19
C TRP A 226 9.35 -2.88 -10.04
N HIS A 227 9.45 -3.78 -9.06
CA HIS A 227 9.96 -3.46 -7.74
C HIS A 227 11.48 -3.34 -7.69
N ASN A 228 12.21 -4.12 -8.49
CA ASN A 228 13.66 -3.97 -8.60
C ASN A 228 14.05 -2.63 -9.27
N ASN A 229 13.31 -2.22 -10.29
CA ASN A 229 13.50 -0.90 -10.89
C ASN A 229 13.25 0.20 -9.86
N HIS A 230 12.15 0.07 -9.11
CA HIS A 230 11.80 1.00 -8.03
C HIS A 230 12.88 1.07 -6.95
N HIS A 231 13.37 -0.07 -6.44
CA HIS A 231 14.39 -0.10 -5.41
C HIS A 231 15.74 0.46 -5.87
N ALA A 232 16.09 0.28 -7.15
CA ALA A 232 17.27 0.91 -7.74
C ALA A 232 17.13 2.43 -7.92
N TYR A 233 15.90 2.93 -8.18
CA TYR A 233 15.62 4.33 -8.47
C TYR A 233 14.42 4.87 -7.69
N GLN A 234 14.47 4.80 -6.36
CA GLN A 234 13.34 5.07 -5.45
C GLN A 234 12.70 6.45 -5.65
N TYR A 235 13.47 7.43 -6.13
CA TYR A 235 12.99 8.78 -6.40
C TYR A 235 12.17 8.91 -7.70
N SER A 236 12.22 7.92 -8.59
CA SER A 236 11.60 7.96 -9.92
C SER A 236 10.08 7.81 -9.83
N ALA A 237 9.35 8.68 -10.53
CA ALA A 237 7.90 8.58 -10.65
C ALA A 237 7.45 7.42 -11.55
N ARG A 238 8.36 6.86 -12.34
CA ARG A 238 8.13 5.77 -13.29
C ARG A 238 8.89 4.53 -12.81
N HIS A 239 8.16 3.44 -12.54
CA HIS A 239 8.76 2.17 -12.12
C HIS A 239 8.96 1.22 -13.31
N GLY A 240 8.03 1.22 -14.28
CA GLY A 240 8.22 0.46 -15.53
C GLY A 240 9.15 1.20 -16.49
N LEU A 241 10.43 0.81 -16.54
CA LEU A 241 11.49 1.47 -17.31
C LEU A 241 11.58 0.96 -18.75
N GLU A 242 11.21 -0.29 -18.99
CA GLU A 242 11.10 -0.85 -20.33
C GLU A 242 9.76 -0.55 -20.99
N TRP A 243 9.70 -0.64 -22.33
CA TRP A 243 8.50 -0.30 -23.11
C TRP A 243 7.32 -1.23 -22.85
N TRP A 244 7.59 -2.48 -22.43
CA TRP A 244 6.61 -3.51 -22.14
C TRP A 244 6.24 -3.58 -20.64
N GLU A 245 6.95 -2.84 -19.80
CA GLU A 245 6.68 -2.75 -18.36
C GLU A 245 5.52 -1.76 -18.14
N ILE A 246 4.29 -2.26 -18.31
CA ILE A 246 3.07 -1.46 -18.15
C ILE A 246 2.97 -0.93 -16.72
N ASP A 247 2.93 0.39 -16.58
CA ASP A 247 2.86 1.11 -15.31
C ASP A 247 1.66 2.07 -15.33
N LEU A 248 0.51 1.60 -14.85
CA LEU A 248 -0.74 2.36 -14.87
C LEU A 248 -0.68 3.61 -13.95
N THR A 249 0.08 3.53 -12.87
CA THR A 249 0.30 4.67 -11.97
C THR A 249 1.14 5.75 -12.68
N TRP A 250 2.18 5.35 -13.42
CA TRP A 250 2.94 6.29 -14.26
C TRP A 250 2.07 6.94 -15.33
N MET A 251 1.23 6.15 -16.03
CA MET A 251 0.29 6.71 -17.02
C MET A 251 -0.67 7.74 -16.38
N THR A 252 -1.08 7.51 -15.13
CA THR A 252 -1.89 8.46 -14.36
C THR A 252 -1.10 9.73 -14.04
N ILE A 253 0.17 9.63 -13.65
CA ILE A 253 1.05 10.79 -13.44
C ILE A 253 1.22 11.58 -14.74
N GLN A 254 1.42 10.92 -15.88
CA GLN A 254 1.52 11.58 -17.19
C GLN A 254 0.24 12.37 -17.53
N LEU A 255 -0.94 11.80 -17.25
CA LEU A 255 -2.19 12.54 -17.41
C LEU A 255 -2.22 13.79 -16.52
N LEU A 256 -1.84 13.67 -15.25
CA LEU A 256 -1.76 14.82 -14.34
C LEU A 256 -0.73 15.86 -14.80
N GLN A 257 0.37 15.46 -15.43
CA GLN A 257 1.35 16.40 -16.02
C GLN A 257 0.72 17.19 -17.17
N VAL A 258 0.01 16.51 -18.08
CA VAL A 258 -0.70 17.17 -19.20
C VAL A 258 -1.74 18.17 -18.68
N LEU A 259 -2.41 17.85 -17.57
CA LEU A 259 -3.37 18.73 -16.91
C LEU A 259 -2.73 19.85 -16.07
N GLY A 260 -1.39 19.89 -15.96
CA GLY A 260 -0.67 20.85 -15.12
C GLY A 260 -0.82 20.63 -13.61
N LEU A 261 -1.30 19.44 -13.20
CA LEU A 261 -1.53 19.05 -11.81
C LEU A 261 -0.36 18.27 -11.19
N ALA A 262 0.53 17.71 -12.01
CA ALA A 262 1.78 17.10 -11.57
C ALA A 262 2.98 17.90 -12.11
N THR A 263 3.81 18.40 -11.20
CA THR A 263 5.02 19.18 -11.52
C THR A 263 6.25 18.55 -10.85
N ASN A 264 7.45 19.00 -11.21
CA ASN A 264 8.71 18.52 -10.64
C ASN A 264 8.83 16.97 -10.65
N VAL A 265 8.39 16.36 -11.75
CA VAL A 265 8.39 14.90 -11.93
C VAL A 265 9.82 14.43 -12.13
N LYS A 266 10.26 13.54 -11.25
CA LYS A 266 11.59 12.93 -11.27
C LYS A 266 11.54 11.61 -12.01
N LEU A 267 12.56 11.33 -12.83
CA LEU A 267 12.68 10.09 -13.58
C LEU A 267 14.09 9.55 -13.41
N ALA A 268 14.22 8.22 -13.39
CA ALA A 268 15.52 7.56 -13.45
C ALA A 268 16.29 8.04 -14.70
N GLU A 269 17.54 8.45 -14.52
CA GLU A 269 18.42 8.78 -15.64
C GLU A 269 18.80 7.50 -16.39
N LYS A 270 18.61 7.48 -17.71
CA LYS A 270 19.18 6.41 -18.55
C LYS A 270 20.70 6.57 -18.52
N LYS A 271 21.40 5.56 -17.97
CA LYS A 271 22.83 5.39 -18.20
C LYS A 271 23.09 4.94 -19.63
#